data_AF-A0A944RA75-F1
#
_entry.id   AF-A0A944RA75-F1
#
_cell.length_a   1.000
_cell.length_b   1.000
_cell.length_c   1.000
_cell.angle_alpha   90.00
_cell.angle_beta   90.00
_cell.angle_gamma   90.00
#
_symmetry.space_group_name_H-M   'P 1'
#
loop_
_entity.id
_entity.type
_entity.pdbx_description
1 polymer ?
#
loop_
_entity_poly.entity_id
_entity_poly.type
_entity_poly.pdbx_seq_one_letter_code
_entity_poly.pdbx_strand_id
1 'polypeptide(L)'
;MDMIIGIFQSLGVDQTIFIQFGVILVFYVVISQILFKKLLTVLQERENKTVGLVEAAALQSQAADELASKYQDEVAQAYRQSQTRIESVRSKIKNENLEIVQKEEHSLQVRYQKAKEHSISEVEVVRGNLMKSSDELTQSLVEKIIN
;
A
#
# COMPACT_ATOMS: atom_id res chain seq x y z
N MET A 1 -77.68 -41.22 43.18
CA MET A 1 -76.23 -41.45 42.98
C MET A 1 -75.99 -42.73 42.18
N ASP A 2 -76.89 -43.72 42.26
CA ASP A 2 -76.79 -45.01 41.55
C ASP A 2 -76.98 -44.95 40.03
N MET A 3 -77.78 -44.01 39.51
CA MET A 3 -78.01 -43.88 38.06
C MET A 3 -76.76 -43.40 37.30
N ILE A 4 -75.94 -42.55 37.93
CA ILE A 4 -74.68 -42.08 37.35
C ILE A 4 -73.66 -43.23 37.34
N ILE A 5 -73.57 -43.99 38.44
CA ILE A 5 -72.67 -45.14 38.57
C ILE A 5 -73.04 -46.25 37.55
N GLY A 6 -74.34 -46.49 37.31
CA GLY A 6 -74.81 -47.44 36.29
C GLY A 6 -74.49 -47.04 34.85
N ILE A 7 -74.44 -45.73 34.54
CA ILE A 7 -73.99 -45.24 33.22
C ILE A 7 -72.49 -45.44 33.03
N PHE A 8 -71.68 -45.20 34.07
CA PHE A 8 -70.23 -45.46 34.04
C PHE A 8 -69.90 -46.95 33.85
N GLN A 9 -70.64 -47.86 34.50
CA GLN A 9 -70.50 -49.31 34.26
C GLN A 9 -70.96 -49.73 32.85
N SER A 10 -72.04 -49.13 32.32
CA SER A 10 -72.54 -49.43 30.97
C SER A 10 -71.62 -48.91 29.85
N LEU A 11 -70.81 -47.88 30.15
CA LEU A 11 -69.77 -47.34 29.26
C LEU A 11 -68.44 -48.12 29.33
N GLY A 12 -68.34 -49.16 30.17
CA GLY A 12 -67.11 -49.94 30.34
C GLY A 12 -65.99 -49.19 31.05
N VAL A 13 -66.35 -48.20 31.89
CA VAL A 13 -65.40 -47.49 32.77
C VAL A 13 -65.07 -48.40 33.94
N ASP A 14 -64.22 -49.38 33.67
CA ASP A 14 -63.67 -50.34 34.62
C ASP A 14 -62.20 -50.00 34.97
N GLN A 15 -61.59 -50.78 35.86
CA GLN A 15 -60.17 -50.71 36.25
C GLN A 15 -59.21 -50.68 35.05
N THR A 16 -59.65 -51.14 33.88
CA THR A 16 -58.98 -51.06 32.58
C THR A 16 -58.62 -49.64 32.15
N ILE A 17 -59.34 -48.59 32.55
CA ILE A 17 -58.97 -47.20 32.22
C ILE A 17 -57.64 -46.82 32.87
N PHE A 18 -57.40 -47.23 34.11
CA PHE A 18 -56.12 -46.98 34.78
C PHE A 18 -54.98 -47.74 34.11
N ILE A 19 -55.23 -48.96 33.64
CA ILE A 19 -54.27 -49.76 32.88
C ILE A 19 -53.97 -49.11 31.52
N GLN A 20 -55.00 -48.68 30.78
CA GLN A 20 -54.84 -47.98 29.50
C GLN A 20 -54.11 -46.65 29.66
N PHE A 21 -54.42 -45.89 30.70
CA PHE A 21 -53.71 -44.65 31.02
C PHE A 21 -52.23 -44.91 31.31
N GLY A 22 -51.90 -45.96 32.08
CA GLY A 22 -50.53 -46.41 32.31
C GLY A 22 -49.79 -46.76 31.01
N VAL A 23 -50.45 -47.51 30.11
CA VAL A 23 -49.88 -47.86 28.80
C VAL A 23 -49.62 -46.63 27.94
N ILE A 24 -50.57 -45.70 27.87
CA ILE A 24 -50.41 -44.44 27.13
C ILE A 24 -49.25 -43.62 27.70
N LEU A 25 -49.09 -43.57 29.03
CA LEU A 25 -48.03 -42.82 29.69
C LEU A 25 -46.66 -43.43 29.39
N VAL A 26 -46.53 -44.76 29.46
CA VAL A 26 -45.30 -45.47 29.07
C VAL A 26 -45.00 -45.23 27.58
N PHE A 27 -45.99 -45.34 26.71
CA PHE A 27 -45.83 -45.13 25.28
C PHE A 27 -45.42 -43.68 24.95
N TYR A 28 -46.01 -42.70 25.63
CA TYR A 28 -45.64 -41.29 25.54
C TYR A 28 -44.18 -41.07 25.94
N VAL A 29 -43.73 -41.64 27.04
CA VAL A 29 -42.33 -41.51 27.49
C VAL A 29 -41.38 -42.14 26.48
N VAL A 30 -41.70 -43.33 25.95
CA VAL A 30 -40.89 -44.02 24.95
C VAL A 30 -40.78 -43.20 23.66
N ILE A 31 -41.90 -42.71 23.12
CA ILE A 31 -41.90 -41.86 21.92
C ILE A 31 -41.17 -40.55 22.17
N SER A 32 -41.37 -39.93 23.33
CA SER A 32 -40.73 -38.67 23.67
C SER A 32 -39.21 -38.78 23.75
N GLN A 33 -38.72 -39.83 24.40
CA GLN A 33 -37.28 -40.09 24.54
C GLN A 33 -36.63 -40.52 23.22
N ILE A 34 -37.27 -41.39 22.45
CA ILE A 34 -36.66 -41.99 21.25
C ILE A 34 -36.85 -41.09 20.03
N LEU A 35 -38.06 -40.58 19.81
CA LEU A 35 -38.46 -39.96 18.55
C LEU A 35 -38.25 -38.45 18.60
N PHE A 36 -38.88 -37.75 19.54
CA PHE A 36 -38.81 -36.28 19.58
C PHE A 36 -37.39 -35.78 19.89
N LYS A 37 -36.70 -36.38 20.87
CA LYS A 37 -35.34 -35.95 21.22
C LYS A 37 -34.35 -36.15 20.06
N LYS A 38 -34.35 -37.33 19.43
CA LYS A 38 -33.45 -37.61 18.29
C LYS A 38 -33.80 -36.74 17.08
N LEU A 39 -35.09 -36.54 16.79
CA LEU A 39 -35.53 -35.70 15.67
C LEU A 39 -35.05 -34.27 15.85
N LEU A 40 -35.16 -33.73 17.07
CA LEU A 40 -34.75 -32.37 17.40
C LEU A 40 -33.22 -32.20 17.28
N THR A 41 -32.44 -33.19 17.72
CA THR A 41 -30.98 -33.20 17.52
C THR A 41 -30.59 -33.22 16.03
N VAL A 42 -31.27 -34.01 15.21
CA VAL A 42 -31.00 -34.06 13.76
C VAL A 42 -31.37 -32.74 13.08
N LEU A 43 -32.49 -32.11 13.48
CA LEU A 43 -32.87 -30.80 12.96
C LEU A 43 -31.85 -29.73 13.33
N GLN A 44 -31.40 -29.70 14.60
CA GLN A 44 -30.34 -28.78 15.05
C GLN A 44 -29.02 -29.03 14.32
N GLU A 45 -28.62 -30.29 14.09
CA GLU A 45 -27.43 -30.58 13.30
C GLU A 45 -27.55 -30.11 11.85
N ARG A 46 -28.73 -30.26 11.23
CA ARG A 46 -28.96 -29.78 9.85
C ARG A 46 -28.97 -28.27 9.78
N GLU A 47 -29.56 -27.60 10.76
CA GLU A 47 -29.53 -26.14 10.86
C GLU A 47 -28.10 -25.64 11.05
N ASN A 48 -27.36 -26.18 12.02
CA ASN A 48 -25.95 -25.83 12.24
C ASN A 48 -25.07 -26.13 11.03
N LYS A 49 -25.29 -27.24 10.33
CA LYS A 49 -24.53 -27.57 9.11
C LYS A 49 -24.94 -26.75 7.90
N THR A 50 -26.16 -26.22 7.82
CA THR A 50 -26.58 -25.46 6.63
C THR A 50 -26.40 -23.97 6.84
N VAL A 51 -26.96 -23.44 7.93
CA VAL A 51 -26.87 -22.03 8.29
C VAL A 51 -25.46 -21.68 8.76
N GLY A 52 -24.83 -22.53 9.59
CA GLY A 52 -23.47 -22.29 10.07
C GLY A 52 -22.41 -22.36 8.95
N LEU A 53 -22.62 -23.18 7.91
CA LEU A 53 -21.72 -23.18 6.74
C LEU A 53 -21.90 -21.92 5.89
N VAL A 54 -23.12 -21.38 5.78
CA VAL A 54 -23.36 -20.10 5.07
C VAL A 54 -22.71 -18.94 5.80
N GLU A 55 -22.84 -18.88 7.13
CA GLU A 55 -22.21 -17.84 7.94
C GLU A 55 -20.67 -17.96 7.93
N ALA A 56 -20.13 -19.17 8.07
CA ALA A 56 -18.69 -19.40 7.99
C ALA A 56 -18.13 -19.07 6.59
N ALA A 57 -18.85 -19.40 5.52
CA ALA A 57 -18.46 -19.04 4.17
C ALA A 57 -18.50 -17.52 3.95
N ALA A 58 -19.50 -16.83 4.48
CA ALA A 58 -19.60 -15.37 4.42
C ALA A 58 -18.44 -14.70 5.17
N LEU A 59 -18.12 -15.16 6.38
CA LEU A 59 -16.98 -14.68 7.16
C LEU A 59 -15.65 -14.94 6.43
N GLN A 60 -15.50 -16.12 5.83
CA GLN A 60 -14.29 -16.45 5.08
C GLN A 60 -14.15 -15.62 3.80
N SER A 61 -15.26 -15.33 3.10
CA SER A 61 -15.26 -14.42 1.95
C SER A 61 -14.89 -13.01 2.38
N GLN A 62 -15.49 -12.51 3.47
CA GLN A 62 -15.19 -11.17 3.99
C GLN A 62 -13.72 -11.03 4.41
N ALA A 63 -13.16 -12.06 5.06
CA ALA A 63 -11.75 -12.08 5.43
C ALA A 63 -10.82 -12.11 4.20
N ALA A 64 -11.22 -12.83 3.14
CA ALA A 64 -10.47 -12.85 1.87
C ALA A 64 -10.50 -11.48 1.18
N ASP A 65 -11.66 -10.83 1.14
CA ASP A 65 -11.82 -9.49 0.56
C ASP A 65 -11.04 -8.43 1.34
N GLU A 66 -11.06 -8.51 2.67
CA GLU A 66 -10.28 -7.60 3.52
C GLU A 66 -8.77 -7.80 3.31
N LEU A 67 -8.31 -9.05 3.19
CA LEU A 67 -6.91 -9.34 2.92
C LEU A 67 -6.49 -8.87 1.52
N ALA A 68 -7.35 -9.06 0.52
CA ALA A 68 -7.11 -8.57 -0.84
C ALA A 68 -7.02 -7.04 -0.88
N SER A 69 -7.92 -6.34 -0.18
CA SER A 69 -7.89 -4.89 -0.06
C SER A 69 -6.61 -4.40 0.62
N LYS A 70 -6.22 -5.00 1.74
CA LYS A 70 -4.97 -4.64 2.45
C LYS A 70 -3.74 -4.84 1.56
N TYR A 71 -3.68 -5.96 0.83
CA TYR A 71 -2.57 -6.23 -0.07
C TYR A 71 -2.50 -5.18 -1.19
N GLN A 72 -3.65 -4.82 -1.78
CA GLN A 72 -3.71 -3.81 -2.83
C GLN A 72 -3.28 -2.43 -2.32
N ASP A 73 -3.68 -2.06 -1.10
CA ASP A 73 -3.28 -0.80 -0.46
C ASP A 73 -1.78 -0.76 -0.14
N GLU A 74 -1.22 -1.85 0.39
CA GLU A 74 0.22 -1.96 0.67
C GLU A 74 1.05 -1.85 -0.61
N VAL A 75 0.63 -2.55 -1.67
CA VAL A 75 1.28 -2.48 -2.98
C VAL A 75 1.21 -1.04 -3.52
N ALA A 76 0.04 -0.41 -3.48
CA ALA A 76 -0.12 0.98 -3.93
C ALA A 76 0.74 1.95 -3.11
N GLN A 77 0.85 1.74 -1.79
CA GLN A 77 1.70 2.54 -0.91
C GLN A 77 3.19 2.35 -1.24
N ALA A 78 3.63 1.11 -1.45
CA ALA A 78 5.00 0.80 -1.84
C ALA A 78 5.36 1.45 -3.19
N TYR A 79 4.46 1.41 -4.17
CA TYR A 79 4.64 2.11 -5.45
C TYR A 79 4.78 3.62 -5.27
N ARG A 80 3.89 4.25 -4.48
CA ARG A 80 3.97 5.69 -4.18
C ARG A 80 5.31 6.05 -3.51
N GLN A 81 5.72 5.29 -2.50
CA GLN A 81 6.98 5.52 -1.81
C GLN A 81 8.20 5.35 -2.73
N SER A 82 8.17 4.35 -3.61
CA SER A 82 9.22 4.14 -4.61
C SER A 82 9.32 5.32 -5.57
N GLN A 83 8.18 5.77 -6.10
CA GLN A 83 8.11 6.91 -7.00
C GLN A 83 8.63 8.19 -6.34
N THR A 84 8.20 8.47 -5.10
CA THR A 84 8.70 9.61 -4.32
C THR A 84 10.21 9.53 -4.09
N ARG A 85 10.76 8.34 -3.80
CA ARG A 85 12.22 8.16 -3.68
C ARG A 85 12.93 8.43 -5.00
N ILE A 86 12.44 7.89 -6.11
CA ILE A 86 13.02 8.11 -7.44
C ILE A 86 13.02 9.60 -7.79
N GLU A 87 11.91 10.29 -7.57
CA GLU A 87 11.80 11.74 -7.81
C GLU A 87 12.75 12.54 -6.93
N SER A 88 12.86 12.19 -5.64
CA SER A 88 13.81 12.85 -4.73
C SER A 88 15.27 12.68 -5.17
N VAL A 89 15.65 11.47 -5.61
CA VAL A 89 16.99 11.18 -6.11
C VAL A 89 17.25 11.91 -7.42
N ARG A 90 16.30 11.90 -8.36
CA ARG A 90 16.41 12.66 -9.62
C ARG A 90 16.57 14.15 -9.36
N SER A 91 15.80 14.71 -8.44
CA SER A 91 15.91 16.12 -8.08
C SER A 91 17.27 16.45 -7.44
N LYS A 92 17.78 15.59 -6.56
CA LYS A 92 19.12 15.76 -5.97
C LYS A 92 20.21 15.74 -7.04
N ILE A 93 20.22 14.71 -7.89
CA ILE A 93 21.18 14.59 -8.99
C ILE A 93 21.10 15.81 -9.92
N LYS A 94 19.89 16.29 -10.24
CA LYS A 94 19.73 17.49 -11.08
C LYS A 94 20.35 18.72 -10.42
N ASN A 95 20.11 18.92 -9.14
CA ASN A 95 20.65 20.08 -8.40
C ASN A 95 22.17 19.98 -8.26
N GLU A 96 22.71 18.81 -7.92
CA GLU A 96 24.16 18.58 -7.84
C GLU A 96 24.84 18.83 -9.19
N ASN A 97 24.26 18.35 -10.30
CA ASN A 97 24.79 18.65 -11.63
C ASN A 97 24.76 20.15 -11.95
N LEU A 98 23.68 20.85 -11.58
CA LEU A 98 23.60 22.29 -11.77
C LEU A 98 24.70 23.03 -10.99
N GLU A 99 24.93 22.65 -9.74
CA GLU A 99 25.99 23.22 -8.90
C GLU A 99 27.38 22.96 -9.48
N ILE A 100 27.64 21.75 -9.97
CA ILE A 100 28.91 21.39 -10.62
C ILE A 100 29.12 22.25 -11.88
N VAL A 101 28.10 22.34 -12.74
CA VAL A 101 28.17 23.14 -13.97
C VAL A 101 28.42 24.60 -13.66
N GLN A 102 27.68 25.19 -12.70
CA GLN A 102 27.87 26.58 -12.30
C GLN A 102 29.27 26.85 -11.73
N LYS A 103 29.80 25.90 -10.95
CA LYS A 103 31.15 26.00 -10.40
C LYS A 103 32.22 25.95 -11.49
N GLU A 104 32.07 25.03 -12.44
CA GLU A 104 32.97 24.92 -13.60
C GLU A 104 32.88 26.16 -14.49
N GLU A 105 31.68 26.66 -14.80
CA GLU A 105 31.46 27.91 -15.54
C GLU A 105 32.14 29.10 -14.86
N HIS A 106 31.97 29.24 -13.55
CA HIS A 106 32.62 30.31 -12.80
C HIS A 106 34.15 30.19 -12.85
N SER A 107 34.68 28.97 -12.71
CA SER A 107 36.12 28.73 -12.80
C SER A 107 36.69 29.03 -14.20
N LEU A 108 35.94 28.69 -15.24
CA LEU A 108 36.26 28.98 -16.64
C LEU A 108 36.23 30.49 -16.90
N GLN A 109 35.23 31.20 -16.38
CA GLN A 109 35.13 32.65 -16.48
C GLN A 109 36.32 33.35 -15.83
N VAL A 110 36.74 32.90 -14.64
CA VAL A 110 37.92 33.44 -13.94
C VAL A 110 39.19 33.16 -14.75
N ARG A 111 39.36 31.95 -15.30
CA ARG A 111 40.50 31.62 -16.17
C ARG A 111 40.53 32.46 -17.44
N TYR A 112 39.38 32.63 -18.08
CA TYR A 112 39.23 33.45 -19.28
C TYR A 112 39.60 34.92 -18.99
N GLN A 113 39.10 35.48 -17.89
CA GLN A 113 39.41 36.86 -17.51
C GLN A 113 40.90 37.05 -17.25
N LYS A 114 41.54 36.12 -16.53
CA LYS A 114 43.00 36.13 -16.32
C LYS A 114 43.80 36.02 -17.63
N ALA A 115 43.39 35.12 -18.53
CA ALA A 115 44.06 34.95 -19.83
C ALA A 115 43.91 36.22 -20.69
N LYS A 116 42.73 36.85 -20.68
CA LYS A 116 42.49 38.13 -21.36
C LYS A 116 43.37 39.24 -20.80
N GLU A 117 43.46 39.36 -19.48
CA GLU A 117 44.26 40.37 -18.80
C GLU A 117 45.76 40.19 -19.08
N HIS A 118 46.24 38.94 -19.05
CA HIS A 118 47.61 38.59 -19.47
C HIS A 118 47.89 38.94 -20.93
N SER A 119 46.97 38.62 -21.84
CA SER A 119 47.11 38.93 -23.26
C SER A 119 47.16 40.44 -23.52
N ILE A 120 46.34 41.23 -22.81
CA ILE A 120 46.39 42.69 -22.88
C ILE A 120 47.75 43.20 -22.40
N SER A 121 48.27 42.69 -21.27
CA SER A 121 49.59 43.08 -20.77
C SER A 121 50.73 42.73 -21.72
N GLU A 122 50.67 41.56 -22.38
CA GLU A 122 51.65 41.17 -23.39
C GLU A 122 51.62 42.12 -24.59
N VAL A 123 50.43 42.47 -25.08
CA VAL A 123 50.26 43.43 -26.17
C VAL A 123 50.82 44.80 -25.80
N GLU A 124 50.61 45.26 -24.57
CA GLU A 124 51.17 46.53 -24.08
C GLU A 124 52.70 46.50 -24.01
N VAL A 125 53.29 45.40 -23.50
CA VAL A 125 54.75 45.21 -23.46
C VAL A 125 55.34 45.19 -24.87
N VAL A 126 54.74 44.42 -25.78
CA VAL A 126 55.17 44.33 -27.19
C VAL A 126 55.04 45.69 -27.87
N ARG A 127 53.95 46.42 -27.64
CA ARG A 127 53.75 47.77 -28.18
C ARG A 127 54.78 48.76 -27.65
N GLY A 128 55.10 48.71 -26.35
CA GLY A 128 56.14 49.54 -25.75
C GLY A 128 57.52 49.26 -26.33
N ASN A 129 57.87 47.98 -26.53
CA ASN A 129 59.12 47.59 -27.18
C ASN A 129 59.16 48.02 -28.65
N LEU A 130 58.06 47.88 -29.38
CA LEU A 130 57.96 48.32 -30.78
C LEU A 130 58.14 49.83 -30.92
N MET A 131 57.57 50.65 -30.03
CA MET A 131 57.80 52.11 -30.07
C MET A 131 59.26 52.46 -29.81
N LYS A 132 59.92 51.82 -28.83
CA LYS A 132 61.36 52.01 -28.59
C LYS A 132 62.19 51.62 -29.82
N SER A 133 61.92 50.46 -30.42
CA SER A 133 62.61 50.05 -31.64
C SER A 133 62.30 50.95 -32.84
N SER A 134 61.10 51.55 -32.90
CA SER A 134 60.75 52.53 -33.93
C SER A 134 61.53 53.84 -33.74
N ASP A 135 61.71 54.30 -32.50
CA ASP A 135 62.50 55.49 -32.19
C ASP A 135 63.99 55.25 -32.50
N GLU A 136 64.53 54.09 -32.12
CA GLU A 136 65.90 53.66 -32.49
C GLU A 136 66.09 53.57 -34.01
N LEU A 137 65.12 53.00 -34.72
CA LEU A 137 65.18 52.89 -36.18
C LEU A 137 65.15 54.27 -36.83
N THR A 138 64.31 55.17 -36.35
CA THR A 138 64.21 56.56 -36.83
C THR A 138 65.50 57.31 -36.57
N GLN A 139 66.11 57.14 -35.40
CA GLN A 139 67.40 57.73 -35.05
C GLN A 139 68.51 57.21 -35.97
N SER A 140 68.54 55.90 -36.25
CA SER A 140 69.50 55.30 -37.19
C SER A 140 69.31 55.79 -38.64
N LEU A 141 68.07 56.09 -39.04
CA LEU A 141 67.76 56.64 -40.35
C LEU A 141 68.25 58.09 -40.46
N VAL A 142 68.03 58.90 -39.42
CA VAL A 142 68.51 60.29 -39.36
C VAL A 142 70.04 60.34 -39.36
N GLU A 143 70.71 59.44 -38.62
CA GLU A 143 72.18 59.33 -38.61
C GLU A 143 72.76 58.96 -39.97
N LYS A 144 72.06 58.10 -40.74
CA LYS A 144 72.44 57.72 -42.11
C LYS A 144 72.11 58.76 -43.19
N ILE A 145 71.32 59.78 -42.87
CA ILE A 145 71.00 60.89 -43.79
C ILE A 145 71.94 62.07 -43.55
N ILE A 146 72.47 62.22 -42.32
CA ILE A 146 73.37 63.31 -41.93
C ILE A 146 74.86 62.98 -42.19
N ASN A 147 75.23 61.70 -42.23
CA ASN A 147 76.50 61.21 -42.82
C ASN A 147 76.29 60.80 -44.28
#